data_AF-A0A397TW15-F1
#
_entry.id   AF-A0A397TW15-F1
#
_cell.length_a   1.000
_cell.length_b   1.000
_cell.length_c   1.000
_cell.angle_alpha   90.00
_cell.angle_beta   90.00
_cell.angle_gamma   90.00
#
_symmetry.space_group_name_H-M   'P 1'
#
loop_
_entity.id
_entity.type
_entity.pdbx_description
1 polymer ?
#
loop_
_entity_poly.entity_id
_entity_poly.type
_entity_poly.pdbx_seq_one_letter_code
_entity_poly.pdbx_strand_id
1 'polypeptide(L)'
;SGHQKETAADHSCIFAGLVSIYNEVGLSFCGEGKWRNANGPLAAKRIKLYYNYFPELANLSLDTHSICSIHYNQIVINNQFYEHLVGSVQESQTSNFDTVEDNPRINITDSMNQLGSIQQFLELVRQENYQKSQLITELNGQIELMQQYIDEQQNEIEELKNKLQRAYNNMAEVQDLYDEQRKQNEALIEQWISRFSSQQKQNWYKVF
;
A
#
# COMPACT_ATOMS: atom_id res chain seq x y z
N SER A 1 -30.33 8.42 11.16
CA SER A 1 -29.56 8.85 9.98
C SER A 1 -29.53 7.69 9.02
N GLY A 2 -30.33 7.73 7.95
CA GLY A 2 -30.38 6.64 6.97
C GLY A 2 -29.17 6.74 6.06
N HIS A 3 -28.25 5.78 6.14
CA HIS A 3 -27.22 5.64 5.12
C HIS A 3 -27.92 5.30 3.80
N GLN A 4 -27.98 6.28 2.88
CA GLN A 4 -28.27 5.98 1.48
C GLN A 4 -27.24 4.96 1.02
N LYS A 5 -27.71 3.80 0.56
CA LYS A 5 -26.84 2.82 -0.09
C LYS A 5 -26.28 3.49 -1.34
N GLU A 6 -24.96 3.66 -1.39
CA GLU A 6 -24.26 4.06 -2.61
C GLU A 6 -24.70 3.14 -3.75
N THR A 7 -25.06 3.75 -4.86
CA THR A 7 -25.51 3.06 -6.07
C THR A 7 -24.38 3.01 -7.07
N ALA A 8 -24.43 2.06 -8.00
CA ALA A 8 -23.45 1.98 -9.08
C ALA A 8 -23.31 3.30 -9.87
N ALA A 9 -24.34 4.13 -9.94
CA ALA A 9 -24.29 5.40 -10.66
C ALA A 9 -23.45 6.48 -9.93
N ASP A 10 -23.14 6.29 -8.66
CA ASP A 10 -22.38 7.24 -7.85
C ASP A 10 -20.85 7.08 -8.03
N HIS A 11 -20.41 6.01 -8.69
CA HIS A 11 -19.00 5.74 -8.97
C HIS A 11 -18.64 5.96 -10.44
N SER A 12 -17.39 6.38 -10.68
CA SER A 12 -16.87 6.50 -12.04
C SER A 12 -16.77 5.14 -12.73
N CYS A 13 -16.89 5.14 -14.07
CA CYS A 13 -16.66 3.92 -14.82
C CYS A 13 -15.18 3.56 -14.76
N ILE A 14 -14.86 2.31 -14.46
CA ILE A 14 -13.48 1.81 -14.35
C ILE A 14 -12.65 2.01 -15.63
N PHE A 15 -13.30 2.11 -16.79
CA PHE A 15 -12.64 2.37 -18.08
C PHE A 15 -12.63 3.85 -18.48
N ALA A 16 -13.29 4.74 -17.74
CA ALA A 16 -13.45 6.14 -18.14
C ALA A 16 -12.12 6.86 -18.36
N GLY A 17 -11.14 6.63 -17.47
CA GLY A 17 -9.79 7.20 -17.59
C GLY A 17 -8.93 6.55 -18.67
N LEU A 18 -9.35 5.41 -19.22
CA LEU A 18 -8.59 4.64 -20.20
C LEU A 18 -9.00 4.95 -21.63
N VAL A 19 -10.22 5.44 -21.85
CA VAL A 19 -10.74 5.69 -23.21
C VAL A 19 -9.83 6.64 -24.00
N SER A 20 -9.35 7.73 -23.40
CA SER A 20 -8.48 8.67 -24.13
C SER A 20 -7.20 8.03 -24.64
N ILE A 21 -6.67 7.05 -23.92
CA ILE A 21 -5.42 6.35 -24.23
C ILE A 21 -5.68 5.22 -25.25
N TYR A 22 -6.80 4.51 -25.11
CA TYR A 22 -7.08 3.29 -25.86
C TYR A 22 -8.21 3.42 -26.89
N ASN A 23 -8.60 4.64 -27.27
CA ASN A 23 -9.60 4.84 -28.31
C ASN A 23 -9.14 4.27 -29.66
N GLU A 24 -7.84 4.36 -29.96
CA GLU A 24 -7.27 3.92 -31.24
C GLU A 24 -7.31 2.40 -31.40
N VAL A 25 -7.29 1.67 -30.27
CA VAL A 25 -7.46 0.21 -30.23
C VAL A 25 -8.93 -0.20 -30.09
N GLY A 26 -9.87 0.75 -30.22
CA GLY A 26 -11.30 0.50 -30.29
C GLY A 26 -12.04 0.52 -28.94
N LEU A 27 -11.42 0.98 -27.85
CA LEU A 27 -12.14 1.14 -26.57
C LEU A 27 -13.17 2.26 -26.71
N SER A 28 -14.45 1.97 -26.45
CA SER A 28 -15.54 2.93 -26.66
C SER A 28 -15.57 4.00 -25.57
N PHE A 29 -16.08 5.19 -25.91
CA PHE A 29 -16.39 6.22 -24.91
C PHE A 29 -17.53 5.79 -24.00
N CYS A 30 -17.47 6.23 -22.74
CA CYS A 30 -18.62 6.15 -21.84
C CYS A 30 -19.81 6.89 -22.46
N GLY A 31 -21.01 6.41 -22.17
CA GLY A 31 -22.24 7.04 -22.60
C GLY A 31 -23.35 6.84 -21.59
N GLU A 32 -24.53 7.32 -21.95
CA GLU A 32 -25.71 7.23 -21.09
C GLU A 32 -26.21 5.79 -20.96
N GLY A 33 -26.81 5.46 -19.82
CA GLY A 33 -27.48 4.17 -19.61
C GLY A 33 -27.33 3.60 -18.21
N LYS A 34 -27.42 2.28 -18.12
CA LYS A 34 -27.40 1.55 -16.85
C LYS A 34 -25.98 1.38 -16.34
N TRP A 35 -25.79 1.67 -15.06
CA TRP A 35 -24.55 1.47 -14.34
C TRP A 35 -24.62 0.19 -13.53
N ARG A 36 -23.51 -0.55 -13.47
CA ARG A 36 -23.39 -1.79 -12.70
C ARG A 36 -22.09 -1.74 -11.88
N ASN A 37 -22.05 -2.42 -10.75
CA ASN A 37 -20.83 -2.47 -9.95
C ASN A 37 -19.75 -3.28 -10.68
N ALA A 38 -18.51 -2.79 -10.69
CA ALA A 38 -17.40 -3.48 -11.35
C ALA A 38 -17.00 -4.77 -10.60
N ASN A 39 -17.22 -4.84 -9.29
CA ASN A 39 -17.01 -6.04 -8.48
C ASN A 39 -18.06 -7.15 -8.64
N GLY A 40 -19.06 -6.97 -9.51
CA GLY A 40 -20.02 -8.03 -9.83
C GLY A 40 -19.29 -9.29 -10.37
N PRO A 41 -19.68 -10.51 -9.99
CA PRO A 41 -18.89 -11.73 -10.29
C PRO A 41 -18.51 -11.90 -11.76
N LEU A 42 -19.44 -11.62 -12.68
CA LEU A 42 -19.20 -11.73 -14.11
C LEU A 42 -18.31 -10.60 -14.65
N ALA A 43 -18.53 -9.37 -14.19
CA ALA A 43 -17.73 -8.20 -14.58
C ALA A 43 -16.29 -8.35 -14.10
N ALA A 44 -16.09 -8.67 -12.82
CA ALA A 44 -14.77 -8.87 -12.23
C ALA A 44 -13.96 -9.96 -12.95
N LYS A 45 -14.61 -11.09 -13.30
CA LYS A 45 -13.95 -12.16 -14.06
C LYS A 45 -13.53 -11.69 -15.45
N ARG A 46 -14.39 -10.95 -16.16
CA ARG A 46 -14.11 -10.47 -17.51
C ARG A 46 -13.04 -9.38 -17.52
N ILE A 47 -13.10 -8.41 -16.61
CA ILE A 47 -12.13 -7.30 -16.49
C ILE A 47 -10.70 -7.83 -16.32
N LYS A 48 -10.51 -8.89 -15.52
CA LYS A 48 -9.18 -9.51 -15.32
C LYS A 48 -8.50 -10.01 -16.60
N LEU A 49 -9.26 -10.39 -17.63
CA LEU A 49 -8.69 -10.81 -18.91
C LEU A 49 -7.97 -9.66 -19.63
N TYR A 50 -8.33 -8.42 -19.31
CA TYR A 50 -7.80 -7.24 -19.98
C TYR A 50 -6.56 -6.66 -19.30
N TYR A 51 -6.08 -7.23 -18.18
CA TYR A 51 -4.91 -6.69 -17.46
C TYR A 51 -3.63 -6.65 -18.28
N ASN A 52 -3.47 -7.58 -19.23
CA ASN A 52 -2.31 -7.59 -20.13
C ASN A 52 -2.41 -6.54 -21.25
N TYR A 53 -3.60 -6.00 -21.51
CA TYR A 53 -3.87 -5.03 -22.58
C TYR A 53 -4.02 -3.61 -22.02
N PHE A 54 -4.56 -3.49 -20.80
CA PHE A 54 -4.74 -2.24 -20.06
C PHE A 54 -4.14 -2.39 -18.65
N PRO A 55 -2.81 -2.28 -18.50
CA PRO A 55 -2.12 -2.53 -17.23
C PRO A 55 -2.60 -1.66 -16.08
N GLU A 56 -3.11 -0.46 -16.36
CA GLU A 56 -3.65 0.49 -15.39
C GLU A 56 -4.85 -0.09 -14.63
N LEU A 57 -5.61 -1.01 -15.25
CA LEU A 57 -6.73 -1.68 -14.59
C LEU A 57 -6.30 -2.49 -13.36
N ALA A 58 -5.08 -3.02 -13.35
CA ALA A 58 -4.58 -3.80 -12.22
C ALA A 58 -4.41 -2.96 -10.94
N ASN A 59 -4.28 -1.63 -11.10
CA ASN A 59 -4.13 -0.68 -10.00
C ASN A 59 -5.46 -0.06 -9.54
N LEU A 60 -6.57 -0.37 -10.21
CA LEU A 60 -7.90 0.14 -9.87
C LEU A 60 -8.67 -0.86 -9.00
N SER A 61 -9.35 -0.34 -7.98
CA SER A 61 -10.22 -1.18 -7.12
C SER A 61 -11.59 -1.38 -7.75
N LEU A 62 -12.00 -2.63 -7.93
CA LEU A 62 -13.34 -2.96 -8.44
C LEU A 62 -14.47 -2.57 -7.46
N ASP A 63 -14.15 -2.37 -6.18
CA ASP A 63 -15.13 -2.04 -5.13
C ASP A 63 -15.51 -0.56 -5.12
N THR A 64 -14.65 0.31 -5.67
CA THR A 64 -14.88 1.77 -5.72
C THR A 64 -15.24 2.26 -7.11
N HIS A 65 -15.41 1.35 -8.07
CA HIS A 65 -15.72 1.68 -9.45
C HIS A 65 -16.96 0.95 -9.96
N SER A 66 -17.60 1.57 -10.93
CA SER A 66 -18.69 0.98 -11.69
C SER A 66 -18.27 0.67 -13.11
N ILE A 67 -19.18 0.07 -13.86
CA ILE A 67 -19.07 -0.15 -15.29
C ILE A 67 -20.34 0.35 -15.96
N CYS A 68 -20.18 1.25 -16.93
CA CYS A 68 -21.29 1.80 -17.72
C CYS A 68 -21.83 0.72 -18.68
N SER A 69 -23.04 0.91 -19.20
CA SER A 69 -23.66 -0.09 -20.09
C SER A 69 -22.87 -0.34 -21.37
N ILE A 70 -22.18 0.68 -21.90
CA ILE A 70 -21.36 0.55 -23.10
C ILE A 70 -20.18 -0.40 -22.83
N HIS A 71 -19.39 -0.13 -21.80
CA HIS A 71 -18.27 -1.00 -21.43
C HIS A 71 -18.73 -2.35 -20.93
N TYR A 72 -19.86 -2.45 -20.22
CA TYR A 72 -20.39 -3.74 -19.83
C TYR A 72 -20.71 -4.59 -21.06
N ASN A 73 -21.31 -4.02 -22.09
CA ASN A 73 -21.59 -4.74 -23.32
C ASN A 73 -20.31 -5.07 -24.10
N GLN A 74 -19.37 -4.14 -24.20
CA GLN A 74 -18.13 -4.32 -24.95
C GLN A 74 -17.16 -5.32 -24.29
N ILE A 75 -17.07 -5.30 -22.96
CA ILE A 75 -16.06 -6.03 -22.18
C ILE A 75 -16.61 -7.34 -21.61
N VAL A 76 -17.86 -7.33 -21.16
CA VAL A 76 -18.43 -8.44 -20.38
C VAL A 76 -19.32 -9.35 -21.22
N ILE A 77 -20.18 -8.76 -22.06
CA ILE A 77 -21.16 -9.50 -22.88
C ILE A 77 -20.55 -9.91 -24.22
N ASN A 78 -19.90 -8.99 -24.93
CA ASN A 78 -19.34 -9.24 -26.24
C ASN A 78 -17.87 -9.71 -26.13
N ASN A 79 -17.54 -10.83 -26.78
CA ASN A 79 -16.17 -11.33 -26.83
C ASN A 79 -15.36 -10.76 -28.01
N GLN A 80 -16.01 -10.15 -28.99
CA GLN A 80 -15.37 -9.66 -30.22
C GLN A 80 -14.27 -8.64 -29.94
N PHE A 81 -14.45 -7.78 -28.93
CA PHE A 81 -13.42 -6.81 -28.57
C PHE A 81 -12.18 -7.49 -27.97
N TYR A 82 -12.37 -8.48 -27.10
CA TYR A 82 -11.28 -9.28 -26.57
C TYR A 82 -10.56 -10.07 -27.68
N GLU A 83 -11.33 -10.71 -28.57
CA GLU A 83 -10.78 -11.41 -29.74
C GLU A 83 -10.03 -10.47 -30.67
N HIS A 84 -10.51 -9.24 -30.87
CA HIS A 84 -9.81 -8.22 -31.63
C HIS A 84 -8.52 -7.78 -30.93
N LEU A 85 -8.46 -7.68 -29.60
CA LEU A 85 -7.21 -7.36 -28.91
C LEU A 85 -6.21 -8.52 -28.97
N VAL A 86 -6.67 -9.76 -28.84
CA VAL A 86 -5.85 -10.97 -29.00
C VAL A 86 -5.37 -11.10 -30.45
N GLY A 87 -6.26 -10.85 -31.40
CA GLY A 87 -6.06 -10.96 -32.84
C GLY A 87 -5.29 -9.79 -33.42
N SER A 88 -5.44 -8.56 -32.93
CA SER A 88 -4.67 -7.38 -33.37
C SER A 88 -3.20 -7.49 -32.97
N VAL A 89 -2.88 -8.25 -31.92
CA VAL A 89 -1.49 -8.65 -31.62
C VAL A 89 -0.94 -9.60 -32.70
N GLN A 90 -1.80 -10.29 -33.46
CA GLN A 90 -1.45 -11.16 -34.60
C GLN A 90 -1.64 -10.49 -35.99
N GLU A 91 -2.65 -9.65 -36.18
CA GLU A 91 -3.10 -9.06 -37.46
C GLU A 91 -2.48 -7.70 -37.77
N SER A 92 -1.84 -7.00 -36.80
CA SER A 92 -1.00 -5.84 -37.14
C SER A 92 0.22 -6.21 -38.01
N GLN A 93 0.40 -7.50 -38.34
CA GLN A 93 1.35 -8.01 -39.33
C GLN A 93 0.72 -8.46 -40.66
N THR A 94 -0.61 -8.47 -40.82
CA THR A 94 -1.24 -8.90 -42.09
C THR A 94 -2.61 -8.22 -42.29
N SER A 95 -2.65 -7.12 -43.03
CA SER A 95 -3.90 -6.70 -43.69
C SER A 95 -3.62 -6.20 -45.10
N ASN A 96 -3.87 -7.09 -46.06
CA ASN A 96 -4.78 -6.88 -47.19
C ASN A 96 -4.56 -8.02 -48.20
N PHE A 97 -5.33 -9.10 -48.04
CA PHE A 97 -5.56 -10.03 -49.15
C PHE A 97 -6.98 -9.82 -49.63
N ASP A 98 -7.10 -9.26 -50.83
CA ASP A 98 -8.19 -9.61 -51.72
C ASP A 98 -7.62 -10.21 -53.01
N THR A 99 -8.10 -11.43 -53.26
CA THR A 99 -8.20 -12.14 -54.53
C THR A 99 -6.98 -12.82 -55.20
N VAL A 100 -7.12 -14.16 -55.21
CA VAL A 100 -6.87 -15.13 -56.30
C VAL A 100 -5.56 -15.93 -56.24
N GLU A 101 -5.78 -17.25 -56.26
CA GLU A 101 -4.89 -18.40 -56.49
C GLU A 101 -3.57 -18.08 -57.22
N ASP A 102 -2.42 -18.47 -56.64
CA ASP A 102 -1.67 -19.66 -57.08
C ASP A 102 -0.36 -19.85 -56.27
N ASN A 103 -0.06 -21.12 -55.95
CA ASN A 103 1.27 -21.66 -55.58
C ASN A 103 1.90 -21.30 -54.20
N PRO A 104 2.10 -22.27 -53.26
CA PRO A 104 2.80 -22.01 -52.01
C PRO A 104 4.31 -22.04 -52.24
N ARG A 105 4.85 -21.00 -52.86
CA ARG A 105 6.28 -20.72 -52.82
C ARG A 105 6.55 -20.17 -51.43
N ILE A 106 6.95 -21.03 -50.50
CA ILE A 106 7.35 -20.64 -49.13
C ILE A 106 8.36 -19.49 -49.28
N ASN A 107 7.96 -18.30 -48.86
CA ASN A 107 8.73 -17.07 -49.02
C ASN A 107 9.83 -17.06 -47.96
N ILE A 108 10.90 -17.83 -48.19
CA ILE A 108 12.03 -18.06 -47.26
C ILE A 108 12.62 -16.74 -46.74
N THR A 109 12.57 -15.69 -47.57
CA THR A 109 13.02 -14.34 -47.23
C THR A 109 12.18 -13.70 -46.12
N ASP A 110 10.87 -13.96 -46.11
CA ASP A 110 9.93 -13.42 -45.12
C ASP A 110 10.11 -14.10 -43.75
N SER A 111 10.32 -15.42 -43.75
CA SER A 111 10.66 -16.17 -42.53
C SER A 111 12.02 -15.77 -41.94
N MET A 112 13.02 -15.44 -42.77
CA MET A 112 14.31 -14.93 -42.31
C MET A 112 14.18 -13.54 -41.66
N ASN A 113 13.34 -12.66 -42.22
CA ASN A 113 13.09 -11.33 -41.67
C ASN A 113 12.34 -11.40 -40.33
N GLN A 114 11.36 -12.30 -40.21
CA GLN A 114 10.68 -12.58 -38.95
C GLN A 114 11.64 -13.12 -37.88
N LEU A 115 12.52 -14.05 -38.25
CA LEU A 115 13.53 -14.59 -37.32
C LEU A 115 14.47 -13.49 -36.80
N GLY A 116 14.93 -12.59 -37.68
CA GLY A 116 15.76 -11.44 -37.28
C GLY A 116 15.05 -10.46 -36.34
N SER A 117 13.75 -10.23 -36.57
CA SER A 117 12.93 -9.36 -35.72
C SER A 117 12.70 -9.97 -34.33
N ILE A 118 12.44 -11.28 -34.27
CA ILE A 118 12.32 -12.03 -33.01
C ILE A 118 13.63 -12.00 -32.23
N GLN A 119 14.78 -12.13 -32.90
CA GLN A 119 16.09 -12.04 -32.26
C GLN A 119 16.35 -10.65 -31.65
N GLN A 120 15.99 -9.57 -32.36
CA GLN A 120 16.09 -8.22 -31.81
C GLN A 120 15.17 -8.03 -30.60
N PHE A 121 13.93 -8.49 -30.68
CA PHE A 121 12.99 -8.42 -29.56
C PHE A 121 13.49 -9.21 -28.34
N LEU A 122 14.05 -10.40 -28.56
CA LEU A 122 14.65 -11.22 -27.51
C LEU A 122 15.79 -10.49 -26.81
N GLU A 123 16.65 -9.79 -27.58
CA GLU A 123 17.76 -9.03 -27.01
C GLU A 123 17.28 -7.82 -26.19
N LEU A 124 16.23 -7.12 -26.66
CA LEU A 124 15.60 -6.03 -25.90
C LEU A 124 15.02 -6.53 -24.58
N VAL A 125 14.27 -7.64 -24.62
CA VAL A 125 13.70 -8.26 -23.40
C VAL A 125 14.82 -8.70 -22.46
N ARG A 126 15.91 -9.26 -22.97
CA ARG A 126 17.06 -9.67 -22.16
C ARG A 126 17.72 -8.48 -21.48
N GLN A 127 17.90 -7.39 -22.21
CA GLN A 127 18.46 -6.14 -21.67
C GLN A 127 17.56 -5.53 -20.59
N GLU A 128 16.25 -5.47 -20.83
CA GLU A 128 15.28 -4.97 -19.86
C GLU A 128 15.28 -5.83 -18.59
N ASN A 129 15.33 -7.15 -18.75
CA ASN A 129 15.34 -8.09 -17.63
C ASN A 129 16.64 -7.96 -16.80
N TYR A 130 17.76 -7.71 -17.46
CA TYR A 130 19.03 -7.41 -16.79
C TYR A 130 18.96 -6.12 -15.98
N GLN A 131 18.42 -5.04 -16.55
CA GLN A 131 18.25 -3.76 -15.86
C GLN A 131 17.32 -3.88 -14.65
N LYS A 132 16.18 -4.56 -14.81
CA LYS A 132 15.24 -4.83 -13.70
C LYS A 132 15.90 -5.66 -12.60
N SER A 133 16.71 -6.65 -12.95
CA SER A 133 17.44 -7.46 -11.97
C SER A 133 18.47 -6.64 -11.17
N GLN A 134 19.16 -5.68 -11.83
CA GLN A 134 20.06 -4.76 -11.14
C GLN A 134 19.29 -3.86 -10.17
N LEU A 135 18.17 -3.28 -10.61
CA LEU A 135 17.33 -2.45 -9.76
C LEU A 135 16.80 -3.22 -8.53
N ILE A 136 16.36 -4.47 -8.71
CA ILE A 136 15.95 -5.33 -7.60
C ILE A 136 17.09 -5.53 -6.60
N THR A 137 18.31 -5.77 -7.10
CA THR A 137 19.49 -5.95 -6.23
C THR A 137 19.79 -4.69 -5.42
N GLU A 138 19.74 -3.52 -6.06
CA GLU A 138 19.96 -2.24 -5.39
C GLU A 138 18.88 -1.94 -4.33
N LEU A 139 17.61 -2.14 -4.68
CA LEU A 139 16.49 -1.94 -3.76
C LEU A 139 16.55 -2.90 -2.57
N ASN A 140 16.93 -4.16 -2.79
CA ASN A 140 17.13 -5.11 -1.70
C ASN A 140 18.25 -4.65 -0.74
N GLY A 141 19.34 -4.12 -1.27
CA GLY A 141 20.41 -3.55 -0.45
C GLY A 141 19.94 -2.34 0.39
N GLN A 142 19.10 -1.48 -0.19
CA GLN A 142 18.51 -0.36 0.57
C GLN A 142 17.56 -0.86 1.66
N ILE A 143 16.75 -1.88 1.38
CA ILE A 143 15.86 -2.51 2.37
C ILE A 143 16.67 -3.09 3.54
N GLU A 144 17.78 -3.78 3.26
CA GLU A 144 18.66 -4.32 4.29
C GLU A 144 19.24 -3.24 5.21
N LEU A 145 19.69 -2.11 4.63
CA LEU A 145 20.19 -0.97 5.40
C LEU A 145 19.09 -0.34 6.26
N MET A 146 17.88 -0.17 5.70
CA MET A 146 16.73 0.34 6.46
C MET A 146 16.35 -0.60 7.61
N GLN A 147 16.42 -1.91 7.38
CA GLN A 147 16.15 -2.91 8.40
C GLN A 147 17.14 -2.79 9.57
N GLN A 148 18.44 -2.70 9.27
CA GLN A 148 19.49 -2.52 10.28
C GLN A 148 19.28 -1.25 11.10
N TYR A 149 18.96 -0.13 10.45
CA TYR A 149 18.69 1.13 11.14
C TYR A 149 17.48 1.02 12.08
N ILE A 150 16.40 0.34 11.67
CA ILE A 150 15.23 0.11 12.52
C ILE A 150 15.61 -0.73 13.74
N ASP A 151 16.39 -1.79 13.57
CA ASP A 151 16.83 -2.65 14.67
C ASP A 151 17.70 -1.89 15.68
N GLU A 152 18.61 -1.03 15.20
CA GLU A 152 19.42 -0.15 16.05
C GLU A 152 18.55 0.83 16.86
N GLN A 153 17.57 1.46 16.20
CA GLN A 153 16.64 2.38 16.87
C GLN A 153 15.77 1.66 17.91
N GLN A 154 15.34 0.44 17.65
CA GLN A 154 14.59 -0.37 18.62
C GLN A 154 15.44 -0.67 19.87
N ASN A 155 16.71 -1.02 19.67
CA ASN A 155 17.63 -1.27 20.79
C ASN A 155 17.85 -0.01 21.63
N GLU A 156 18.03 1.15 21.00
CA GLU A 156 18.19 2.43 21.68
C GLU A 156 16.95 2.80 22.52
N ILE A 157 15.75 2.63 21.94
CA ILE A 157 14.48 2.85 22.65
C ILE A 157 14.37 1.94 23.88
N GLU A 158 14.72 0.67 23.76
CA GLU A 158 14.64 -0.27 24.88
C GLU A 158 15.68 0.07 25.97
N GLU A 159 16.88 0.53 25.59
CA GLU A 159 17.87 1.01 26.56
C GLU A 159 17.38 2.26 27.31
N LEU A 160 16.80 3.22 26.59
CA LEU A 160 16.25 4.45 27.18
C LEU A 160 15.07 4.15 28.10
N LYS A 161 14.19 3.23 27.72
CA LYS A 161 13.07 2.77 28.55
C LYS A 161 13.56 2.14 29.85
N ASN A 162 14.59 1.31 29.79
CA ASN A 162 15.21 0.71 30.97
C ASN A 162 15.86 1.76 31.88
N LYS A 163 16.57 2.76 31.31
CA LYS A 163 17.11 3.88 32.07
C LYS A 163 16.02 4.70 32.76
N LEU A 164 14.94 4.99 32.05
CA LEU A 164 13.80 5.73 32.58
C LEU A 164 13.13 4.97 33.73
N GLN A 165 12.92 3.66 33.59
CA GLN A 165 12.36 2.84 34.65
C GLN A 165 13.23 2.87 35.92
N ARG A 166 14.56 2.76 35.77
CA ARG A 166 15.49 2.88 36.91
C ARG A 166 15.39 4.26 37.57
N ALA A 167 15.32 5.33 36.78
CA ALA A 167 15.16 6.67 37.31
C ALA A 167 13.86 6.84 38.12
N TYR A 168 12.75 6.29 37.65
CA TYR A 168 11.48 6.28 38.39
C TYR A 168 11.58 5.51 39.70
N ASN A 169 12.18 4.31 39.69
CA ASN A 169 12.36 3.51 40.89
C ASN A 169 13.21 4.26 41.94
N ASN A 170 14.33 4.85 41.50
CA ASN A 170 15.19 5.64 42.38
C ASN A 170 14.45 6.86 42.96
N MET A 171 13.62 7.53 42.16
CA MET A 171 12.83 8.66 42.64
C MET A 171 11.79 8.24 43.69
N ALA A 172 11.15 7.09 43.50
CA ALA A 172 10.24 6.52 44.49
C ALA A 172 10.97 6.21 45.81
N GLU A 173 12.15 5.59 45.74
CA GLU A 173 12.97 5.32 46.94
C GLU A 173 13.38 6.62 47.67
N VAL A 174 13.79 7.66 46.93
CA VAL A 174 14.13 8.97 47.51
C VAL A 174 12.91 9.59 48.19
N GLN A 175 11.73 9.48 47.59
CA GLN A 175 10.48 9.97 48.17
C GLN A 175 10.14 9.24 49.48
N ASP A 176 10.25 7.92 49.50
CA ASP A 176 10.02 7.10 50.70
C ASP A 176 10.99 7.48 51.84
N LEU A 177 12.27 7.65 51.52
CA LEU A 177 13.30 8.08 52.48
C LEU A 177 13.00 9.48 53.02
N TYR A 178 12.56 10.41 52.16
CA TYR A 178 12.18 11.75 52.57
C TYR A 178 10.98 11.75 53.51
N ASP A 179 9.95 10.97 53.18
CA ASP A 179 8.74 10.86 54.01
C ASP A 179 9.03 10.23 55.38
N GLU A 180 9.91 9.24 55.44
CA GLU A 180 10.38 8.66 56.71
C GLU A 180 11.18 9.67 57.54
N GLN A 181 12.12 10.39 56.92
CA GLN A 181 12.89 11.43 57.61
C GLN A 181 11.99 12.55 58.12
N ARG A 182 10.96 12.93 57.37
CA ARG A 182 9.97 13.94 57.80
C ARG A 182 9.24 13.48 59.06
N LYS A 183 8.74 12.25 59.09
CA LYS A 183 8.07 11.68 60.28
C LYS A 183 8.99 11.65 61.50
N GLN A 184 10.25 11.25 61.31
CA GLN A 184 11.23 11.26 62.40
C GLN A 184 11.48 12.67 62.94
N ASN A 185 11.60 13.66 62.06
CA ASN A 185 11.77 15.06 62.46
C ASN A 185 10.54 15.58 63.21
N GLU A 186 9.32 15.27 62.74
CA GLU A 186 8.07 15.63 63.42
C GLU A 186 8.03 15.04 64.85
N ALA A 187 8.35 13.75 64.99
CA ALA A 187 8.39 13.09 66.30
C ALA A 187 9.44 13.73 67.25
N LEU A 188 10.61 14.13 66.73
CA LEU A 188 11.63 14.82 67.52
C LEU A 188 11.14 16.20 67.97
N ILE A 189 10.46 16.94 67.10
CA ILE A 189 9.86 18.25 67.44
C ILE A 189 8.82 18.10 68.55
N GLU A 190 7.91 17.12 68.42
CA GLU A 190 6.89 16.84 69.45
C GLU A 190 7.52 16.47 70.79
N GLN A 191 8.54 15.60 70.78
CA GLN A 191 9.29 15.24 71.99
C GLN A 191 9.95 16.47 72.63
N TRP A 192 10.56 17.34 71.83
CA TRP A 192 11.21 18.55 72.31
C TRP A 192 10.21 19.52 72.96
N ILE A 193 9.06 19.76 72.31
CA ILE A 193 7.98 20.60 72.83
C ILE A 193 7.45 20.05 74.17
N SER A 194 7.24 18.73 74.25
CA SER A 194 6.78 18.06 75.47
C SER A 194 7.77 18.21 76.63
N ARG A 195 9.07 18.00 76.37
CA ARG A 195 10.14 18.18 77.37
C ARG A 195 10.23 19.63 77.84
N PHE A 196 10.21 20.57 76.91
CA PHE A 196 10.25 22.00 77.23
C PHE A 196 9.08 22.42 78.12
N SER A 197 7.87 22.00 77.76
CA SER A 197 6.64 22.27 78.53
C SER A 197 6.71 21.69 79.95
N SER A 198 7.22 20.47 80.08
CA SER A 198 7.41 19.80 81.37
C SER A 198 8.42 20.54 82.25
N GLN A 199 9.54 20.98 81.66
CA GLN A 199 10.57 21.75 82.35
C GLN A 199 10.03 23.11 82.84
N GLN A 200 9.24 23.82 82.01
CA GLN A 200 8.62 25.08 82.40
C GLN A 200 7.66 24.90 83.59
N LYS A 201 6.83 23.85 83.58
CA LYS A 201 5.94 23.53 84.72
C LYS A 201 6.73 23.27 86.01
N GLN A 202 7.77 22.45 85.95
CA GLN A 202 8.62 22.17 87.12
C GLN A 202 9.30 23.43 87.66
N ASN A 203 9.77 24.32 86.78
CA ASN A 203 10.37 25.58 87.20
C ASN A 203 9.33 26.50 87.86
N TRP A 204 8.09 26.54 87.35
CA TRP A 204 6.99 27.28 87.97
C TRP A 204 6.72 26.84 89.41
N TYR A 205 6.63 25.53 89.67
CA TYR A 205 6.44 24.98 91.02
C TYR A 205 7.64 25.15 91.96
N LYS A 206 8.82 25.55 91.46
CA LYS A 206 9.99 25.86 92.29
C LYS A 206 10.07 27.34 92.68
N VAL A 207 9.36 28.21 91.98
CA VAL A 207 9.40 29.67 92.15
C VAL A 207 8.24 30.18 93.01
N PHE A 208 7.21 29.37 93.21
CA PHE A 208 6.04 29.64 94.05
C PHE A 208 5.85 28.52 95.07
#